data_AF-A0A7C5J4M7-F1
#
_entry.id   AF-A0A7C5J4M7-F1
#
_cell.length_a   1.000
_cell.length_b   1.000
_cell.length_c   1.000
_cell.angle_alpha   90.00
_cell.angle_beta   90.00
_cell.angle_gamma   90.00
#
_symmetry.space_group_name_H-M   'P 1'
#
loop_
_entity.id
_entity.type
_entity.pdbx_description
1 polymer ?
#
loop_
_entity_poly.entity_id
_entity_poly.type
_entity_poly.pdbx_seq_one_letter_code
_entity_poly.pdbx_strand_id
1 'polypeptide(L)'
;MSEGRAGSAVGRLVALALAMGAAGWASFTLYERTRAAAPDVAPVPVPEDEIAPYVDAAQEHLLEGRLDDADVQLTKASGLDERDERVLEGLALVEVLRAERVWWQTELRSGDRKDAVERLDHDVDMARQAIAVALRHARSADVKTRLRLYERRLNTLVVVAFARAGMKERAAGALDARLGDHPQRALIAAYIAGEDADDKDGEDDGGGVLEEEDAVPPRPTQPAGGPGVYQEEHFEFDSEPHQPPKTAGELELPASVP
;
A
#
# COMPACT_ATOMS: atom_id res chain seq x y z
N MET A 1 -47.11 39.24 17.86
CA MET A 1 -46.39 38.45 18.87
C MET A 1 -46.80 37.00 18.73
N SER A 2 -46.01 36.18 18.05
CA SER A 2 -46.20 34.72 17.97
C SER A 2 -44.82 34.09 18.04
N GLU A 3 -44.36 33.87 19.26
CA GLU A 3 -43.19 33.05 19.58
C GLU A 3 -43.71 31.67 20.03
N GLY A 4 -43.00 30.60 19.66
CA GLY A 4 -43.01 29.39 20.51
C GLY A 4 -43.59 28.09 19.94
N ARG A 5 -43.46 27.75 18.65
CA ARG A 5 -43.80 26.38 18.17
C ARG A 5 -42.80 25.64 17.29
N ALA A 6 -41.62 26.20 17.00
CA ALA A 6 -40.62 25.52 16.17
C ALA A 6 -39.70 24.53 16.93
N GLY A 7 -39.61 24.61 18.27
CA GLY A 7 -38.68 23.80 19.07
C GLY A 7 -39.10 22.34 19.32
N SER A 8 -40.36 21.97 19.05
CA SER A 8 -40.91 20.65 19.40
C SER A 8 -40.61 19.56 18.36
N ALA A 9 -40.56 19.91 17.07
CA ALA A 9 -40.35 18.94 16.00
C ALA A 9 -38.89 18.46 15.94
N VAL A 10 -37.93 19.39 16.07
CA VAL A 10 -36.50 19.07 16.05
C VAL A 10 -36.10 18.23 17.26
N GLY A 11 -36.61 18.55 18.45
CA GLY A 11 -36.36 17.76 19.67
C GLY A 11 -36.88 16.31 19.57
N ARG A 12 -38.02 16.11 18.90
CA ARG A 12 -38.57 14.76 18.65
C ARG A 12 -37.76 13.97 17.62
N LEU A 13 -37.24 14.61 16.58
CA LEU A 13 -36.37 13.97 15.59
C LEU A 13 -35.01 13.58 16.19
N VAL A 14 -34.42 14.44 17.02
CA VAL A 14 -33.17 14.14 17.73
C VAL A 14 -33.36 13.00 18.74
N ALA A 15 -34.47 12.99 19.48
CA ALA A 15 -34.78 11.90 20.40
C ALA A 15 -35.01 10.56 19.67
N LEU A 16 -35.67 10.59 18.50
CA LEU A 16 -35.86 9.40 17.66
C LEU A 16 -34.52 8.89 17.11
N ALA A 17 -33.64 9.79 16.65
CA ALA A 17 -32.31 9.43 16.17
C ALA A 17 -31.43 8.84 17.29
N LEU A 18 -31.47 9.41 18.50
CA LEU A 18 -30.77 8.88 19.66
C LEU A 18 -31.31 7.51 20.10
N ALA A 19 -32.63 7.30 20.05
CA ALA A 19 -33.23 6.01 20.36
C ALA A 19 -32.86 4.94 19.33
N MET A 20 -32.81 5.29 18.04
CA MET A 20 -32.35 4.39 16.97
C MET A 20 -30.85 4.09 17.08
N GLY A 21 -30.02 5.09 17.40
CA GLY A 21 -28.59 4.89 17.65
C GLY A 21 -28.33 3.97 18.85
N ALA A 22 -29.05 4.17 19.96
CA ALA A 22 -28.94 3.31 21.14
C ALA A 22 -29.44 1.89 20.87
N ALA A 23 -30.52 1.72 20.10
CA ALA A 23 -31.02 0.41 19.69
C ALA A 23 -30.05 -0.31 18.75
N GLY A 24 -29.41 0.42 17.81
CA GLY A 24 -28.36 -0.12 16.95
C GLY A 24 -27.15 -0.60 17.76
N TRP A 25 -26.72 0.18 18.75
CA TRP A 25 -25.58 -0.18 19.60
C TRP A 25 -25.87 -1.37 20.54
N ALA A 26 -27.08 -1.43 21.11
CA ALA A 26 -27.54 -2.56 21.91
C ALA A 26 -27.64 -3.86 21.08
N SER A 27 -28.07 -3.76 19.82
CA SER A 27 -28.14 -4.91 18.90
C SER A 27 -26.76 -5.40 18.49
N PHE A 28 -25.82 -4.48 18.23
CA PHE A 28 -24.42 -4.82 17.90
C PHE A 28 -23.70 -5.49 19.07
N THR A 29 -23.84 -4.95 20.28
CA THR A 29 -23.22 -5.52 21.49
C THR A 29 -23.83 -6.86 21.88
N LEU A 30 -25.14 -7.05 21.67
CA LEU A 30 -25.77 -8.36 21.87
C LEU A 30 -25.30 -9.38 20.82
N TYR A 31 -25.13 -8.97 19.56
CA TYR A 31 -24.59 -9.81 18.48
C TYR A 31 -23.14 -10.24 18.74
N GLU A 32 -22.27 -9.32 19.17
CA GLU A 32 -20.90 -9.69 19.54
C GLU A 32 -20.87 -10.63 20.75
N ARG A 33 -21.71 -10.36 21.76
CA ARG A 33 -21.78 -11.19 22.97
C ARG A 33 -22.30 -12.59 22.67
N THR A 34 -23.27 -12.76 21.77
CA THR A 34 -23.76 -14.08 21.37
C THR A 34 -22.75 -14.80 20.49
N ARG A 35 -21.98 -14.09 19.66
CA ARG A 35 -20.87 -14.67 18.88
C ARG A 35 -19.72 -15.15 19.76
N ALA A 36 -19.39 -14.39 20.82
CA ALA A 36 -18.37 -14.77 21.80
C ALA A 36 -18.79 -15.90 22.75
N ALA A 37 -20.10 -16.10 22.94
CA ALA A 37 -20.66 -17.16 23.79
C ALA A 37 -21.10 -18.41 23.00
N ALA A 38 -21.00 -18.39 21.66
CA ALA A 38 -21.21 -19.57 20.87
C ALA A 38 -20.09 -20.58 21.20
N PRO A 39 -20.40 -21.84 21.53
CA PRO A 39 -19.37 -22.87 21.65
C PRO A 39 -18.59 -22.92 20.34
N ASP A 40 -17.28 -23.17 20.42
CA ASP A 40 -16.36 -23.33 19.29
C ASP A 40 -16.80 -24.57 18.49
N VAL A 41 -17.90 -24.43 17.73
CA VAL A 41 -18.36 -25.41 16.77
C VAL A 41 -17.29 -25.38 15.69
N ALA A 42 -16.51 -26.45 15.62
CA ALA A 42 -15.51 -26.63 14.58
C ALA A 42 -16.16 -26.24 13.24
N PRO A 43 -15.57 -25.29 12.48
CA PRO A 43 -16.17 -24.82 11.25
C PRO A 43 -16.44 -26.02 10.36
N VAL A 44 -17.68 -26.16 9.90
CA VAL A 44 -18.01 -27.16 8.90
C VAL A 44 -17.19 -26.78 7.67
N PRO A 45 -16.25 -27.63 7.21
CA PRO A 45 -15.43 -27.30 6.06
C PRO A 45 -16.35 -27.11 4.86
N VAL A 46 -16.39 -25.89 4.32
CA VAL A 46 -17.09 -25.60 3.07
C VAL A 46 -16.32 -26.29 1.94
N PRO A 47 -16.98 -26.97 1.00
CA PRO A 47 -16.31 -27.54 -0.17
C PRO A 47 -15.53 -26.46 -0.92
N GLU A 48 -14.29 -26.74 -1.28
CA GLU A 48 -13.42 -25.80 -1.99
C GLU A 48 -14.05 -25.31 -3.31
N ASP A 49 -14.85 -26.17 -3.94
CA ASP A 49 -15.58 -25.91 -5.18
C ASP A 49 -16.58 -24.73 -5.07
N GLU A 50 -17.01 -24.35 -3.87
CA GLU A 50 -17.91 -23.22 -3.65
C GLU A 50 -17.16 -21.88 -3.50
N ILE A 51 -15.92 -21.92 -2.99
CA ILE A 51 -15.11 -20.72 -2.72
C ILE A 51 -14.26 -20.34 -3.94
N ALA A 52 -13.69 -21.35 -4.62
CA ALA A 52 -12.76 -21.15 -5.73
C ALA A 52 -13.28 -20.20 -6.82
N PRO A 53 -14.54 -20.27 -7.30
CA PRO A 53 -15.01 -19.37 -8.35
C PRO A 53 -14.97 -17.88 -7.98
N TYR A 54 -15.21 -17.56 -6.70
CA TYR A 54 -15.15 -16.17 -6.22
C TYR A 54 -13.71 -15.69 -6.06
N VAL A 55 -12.81 -16.56 -5.57
CA VAL A 55 -11.39 -16.24 -5.42
C VAL A 55 -10.74 -16.04 -6.79
N ASP A 56 -11.02 -16.90 -7.76
CA ASP A 56 -10.47 -16.81 -9.11
C ASP A 56 -10.96 -15.54 -9.83
N ALA A 57 -12.26 -15.23 -9.74
CA ALA A 57 -12.81 -13.99 -10.28
C ALA A 57 -12.20 -12.75 -9.61
N ALA A 58 -11.95 -12.79 -8.30
CA ALA A 58 -11.28 -11.70 -7.60
C ALA A 58 -9.83 -11.51 -8.09
N GLN A 59 -9.09 -12.59 -8.33
CA GLN A 59 -7.72 -12.52 -8.85
C GLN A 59 -7.69 -11.89 -10.25
N GLU A 60 -8.63 -12.25 -11.12
CA GLU A 60 -8.78 -11.61 -12.44
C GLU A 60 -9.01 -10.09 -12.29
N HIS A 61 -9.94 -9.68 -11.43
CA HIS A 61 -10.18 -8.27 -11.14
C HIS A 61 -8.95 -7.54 -10.57
N LEU A 62 -8.18 -8.19 -9.70
CA LEU A 62 -6.94 -7.63 -9.16
C LEU A 62 -5.89 -7.41 -10.25
N LEU A 63 -5.73 -8.35 -11.18
CA LEU A 63 -4.79 -8.24 -12.31
C LEU A 63 -5.17 -7.09 -13.25
N GLU A 64 -6.45 -6.80 -13.37
CA GLU A 64 -6.98 -5.69 -14.17
C GLU A 64 -7.03 -4.35 -13.41
N GLY A 65 -6.62 -4.33 -12.14
CA GLY A 65 -6.66 -3.15 -11.28
C GLY A 65 -8.08 -2.74 -10.83
N ARG A 66 -9.07 -3.61 -10.99
CA ARG A 66 -10.47 -3.39 -10.59
C ARG A 66 -10.66 -3.75 -9.11
N LEU A 67 -10.09 -2.93 -8.23
CA LEU A 67 -10.04 -3.20 -6.78
C LEU A 67 -11.42 -3.37 -6.14
N ASP A 68 -12.42 -2.57 -6.54
CA ASP A 68 -13.76 -2.64 -5.96
C ASP A 68 -14.52 -3.90 -6.39
N ASP A 69 -14.33 -4.34 -7.64
CA ASP A 69 -14.90 -5.60 -8.13
C ASP A 69 -14.25 -6.80 -7.42
N ALA A 70 -12.92 -6.77 -7.22
CA ALA A 70 -12.20 -7.78 -6.46
C ALA A 70 -12.69 -7.88 -5.01
N ASP A 71 -12.85 -6.74 -4.33
CA ASP A 71 -13.35 -6.64 -2.96
C ASP A 71 -14.76 -7.24 -2.83
N VAL A 72 -15.64 -6.97 -3.79
CA VAL A 72 -16.99 -7.57 -3.83
C VAL A 72 -16.93 -9.09 -3.93
N GLN A 73 -16.08 -9.66 -4.79
CA GLN A 73 -15.98 -11.12 -4.92
C GLN A 73 -15.36 -11.76 -3.67
N LEU A 74 -14.31 -11.16 -3.10
CA LEU A 74 -13.67 -11.64 -1.88
C LEU A 74 -14.60 -11.52 -0.67
N THR A 75 -15.43 -10.49 -0.59
CA THR A 75 -16.44 -10.34 0.45
C THR A 75 -17.52 -11.42 0.35
N LYS A 76 -17.94 -11.78 -0.88
CA LYS A 76 -18.84 -12.93 -1.08
C LYS A 76 -18.19 -14.24 -0.64
N ALA A 77 -16.93 -14.46 -0.99
CA ALA A 77 -16.16 -15.64 -0.58
C ALA A 77 -16.00 -15.71 0.95
N SER A 78 -15.76 -14.58 1.61
CA SER A 78 -15.69 -14.46 3.07
C SER A 78 -17.02 -14.82 3.74
N GLY A 79 -18.15 -14.53 3.07
CA GLY A 79 -19.47 -14.99 3.51
C GLY A 79 -19.65 -16.51 3.52
N LEU A 80 -18.81 -17.26 2.79
CA LEU A 80 -18.78 -18.72 2.79
C LEU A 80 -17.79 -19.26 3.84
N ASP A 81 -16.55 -18.77 3.83
CA ASP A 81 -15.54 -19.07 4.85
C ASP A 81 -14.68 -17.84 5.18
N GLU A 82 -14.96 -17.22 6.33
CA GLU A 82 -14.24 -16.05 6.83
C GLU A 82 -12.76 -16.35 7.18
N ARG A 83 -12.37 -17.63 7.26
CA ARG A 83 -11.02 -18.07 7.64
C ARG A 83 -10.23 -18.68 6.48
N ASP A 84 -10.79 -18.72 5.27
CA ASP A 84 -10.05 -19.20 4.10
C ASP A 84 -8.83 -18.29 3.84
N GLU A 85 -7.65 -18.91 3.77
CA GLU A 85 -6.37 -18.23 3.64
C GLU A 85 -6.29 -17.39 2.37
N ARG A 86 -6.86 -17.86 1.25
CA ARG A 86 -6.84 -17.14 -0.04
C ARG A 86 -7.75 -15.93 0.00
N VAL A 87 -8.91 -16.06 0.66
CA VAL A 87 -9.85 -14.96 0.85
C VAL A 87 -9.20 -13.86 1.69
N LEU A 88 -8.63 -14.22 2.84
CA LEU A 88 -7.97 -13.25 3.73
C LEU A 88 -6.72 -12.61 3.09
N GLU A 89 -5.92 -13.38 2.36
CA GLU A 89 -4.80 -12.84 1.58
C GLU A 89 -5.29 -11.84 0.52
N GLY A 90 -6.34 -12.20 -0.23
CA GLY A 90 -6.93 -11.34 -1.26
C GLY A 90 -7.45 -10.02 -0.68
N LEU A 91 -8.19 -10.07 0.43
CA LEU A 91 -8.71 -8.87 1.10
C LEU A 91 -7.57 -7.98 1.60
N ALA A 92 -6.53 -8.56 2.19
CA ALA A 92 -5.34 -7.81 2.59
C ALA A 92 -4.65 -7.14 1.38
N LEU A 93 -4.57 -7.84 0.25
CA LEU A 93 -3.99 -7.30 -0.98
C LEU A 93 -4.82 -6.15 -1.57
N VAL A 94 -6.16 -6.22 -1.52
CA VAL A 94 -7.03 -5.10 -1.91
C VAL A 94 -6.70 -3.84 -1.11
N GLU A 95 -6.59 -3.96 0.22
CA GLU A 95 -6.27 -2.81 1.08
C GLU A 95 -4.86 -2.26 0.84
N VAL A 96 -3.88 -3.14 0.61
CA VAL A 96 -2.51 -2.73 0.20
C VAL A 96 -2.56 -1.90 -1.08
N LEU A 97 -3.28 -2.37 -2.11
CA LEU A 97 -3.36 -1.69 -3.39
C LEU A 97 -4.17 -0.38 -3.30
N ARG A 98 -5.17 -0.30 -2.41
CA ARG A 98 -5.89 0.95 -2.10
C ARG A 98 -4.93 2.00 -1.51
N ALA A 99 -4.14 1.64 -0.51
CA ALA A 99 -3.13 2.53 0.08
C ALA A 99 -2.08 2.97 -0.97
N GLU A 100 -1.59 2.05 -1.79
CA GLU A 100 -0.66 2.37 -2.88
C GLU A 100 -1.28 3.32 -3.91
N ARG A 101 -2.55 3.15 -4.25
CA ARG A 101 -3.25 4.05 -5.16
C ARG A 101 -3.34 5.47 -4.58
N VAL A 102 -3.60 5.61 -3.28
CA VAL A 102 -3.63 6.93 -2.61
C VAL A 102 -2.26 7.57 -2.61
N TRP A 103 -1.21 6.79 -2.41
CA TRP A 103 0.17 7.27 -2.55
C TRP A 103 0.45 7.84 -3.94
N TRP A 104 0.16 7.08 -5.00
CA TRP A 104 0.37 7.55 -6.37
C TRP A 104 -0.45 8.80 -6.69
N GLN A 105 -1.69 8.89 -6.19
CA GLN A 105 -2.50 10.10 -6.34
C GLN A 105 -1.90 11.31 -5.61
N THR A 106 -1.23 11.07 -4.49
CA THR A 106 -0.54 12.12 -3.72
C THR A 106 0.68 12.62 -4.47
N GLU A 107 1.50 11.73 -5.01
CA GLU A 107 2.72 12.07 -5.76
C GLU A 107 2.41 12.79 -7.08
N LEU A 108 1.30 12.44 -7.74
CA LEU A 108 0.90 13.05 -9.02
C LEU A 108 0.21 14.41 -8.86
N ARG A 109 -0.25 14.78 -7.66
CA ARG A 109 -0.95 16.05 -7.42
C ARG A 109 0.03 17.10 -6.91
N SER A 110 0.09 18.24 -7.58
CA SER A 110 0.84 19.44 -7.17
C SER A 110 0.15 20.26 -6.06
N GLY A 111 -0.76 19.64 -5.29
CA GLY A 111 -1.53 20.26 -4.21
C GLY A 111 -0.95 20.05 -2.81
N ASP A 112 -1.75 20.35 -1.79
CA ASP A 112 -1.36 20.16 -0.39
C ASP A 112 -1.05 18.69 -0.07
N ARG A 113 0.25 18.39 0.05
CA ARG A 113 0.75 17.04 0.32
C ARG A 113 0.41 16.57 1.72
N LYS A 114 0.21 17.47 2.70
CA LYS A 114 0.04 17.07 4.11
C LYS A 114 -1.26 16.33 4.33
N ASP A 115 -2.39 16.89 3.89
CA ASP A 115 -3.71 16.25 3.99
C ASP A 115 -3.80 14.92 3.23
N ALA A 116 -3.07 14.82 2.12
CA ALA A 116 -3.00 13.60 1.33
C ALA A 116 -2.20 12.50 2.04
N VAL A 117 -1.09 12.87 2.70
CA VAL A 117 -0.28 11.94 3.49
C VAL A 117 -1.00 11.50 4.78
N GLU A 118 -1.82 12.34 5.40
CA GLU A 118 -2.63 11.89 6.56
C GLU A 118 -3.67 10.83 6.17
N ARG A 119 -4.32 10.97 5.01
CA ARG A 119 -5.21 9.93 4.47
C ARG A 119 -4.45 8.66 4.15
N LEU A 120 -3.27 8.79 3.56
CA LEU A 120 -2.42 7.65 3.27
C LEU A 120 -2.00 6.89 4.53
N ASP A 121 -1.67 7.60 5.62
CA ASP A 121 -1.32 6.95 6.89
C ASP A 121 -2.49 6.12 7.45
N HIS A 122 -3.71 6.65 7.36
CA HIS A 122 -4.93 5.91 7.71
C HIS A 122 -5.10 4.64 6.85
N ASP A 123 -4.99 4.76 5.53
CA ASP A 123 -5.15 3.62 4.62
C ASP A 123 -4.05 2.57 4.80
N VAL A 124 -2.82 3.01 5.09
CA VAL A 124 -1.71 2.12 5.46
C VAL A 124 -2.03 1.35 6.74
N ASP A 125 -2.59 2.00 7.77
CA ASP A 125 -2.95 1.33 9.01
C ASP A 125 -4.12 0.34 8.81
N MET A 126 -5.10 0.65 7.95
CA MET A 126 -6.15 -0.29 7.55
C MET A 126 -5.57 -1.52 6.85
N ALA A 127 -4.68 -1.32 5.88
CA ALA A 127 -4.02 -2.43 5.18
C ALA A 127 -3.17 -3.28 6.12
N ARG A 128 -2.47 -2.67 7.08
CA ARG A 128 -1.71 -3.40 8.12
C ARG A 128 -2.62 -4.26 9.00
N GLN A 129 -3.79 -3.75 9.39
CA GLN A 129 -4.77 -4.54 10.15
C GLN A 129 -5.25 -5.75 9.35
N ALA A 130 -5.56 -5.56 8.06
CA ALA A 130 -5.96 -6.65 7.18
C ALA A 130 -4.85 -7.70 7.02
N ILE A 131 -3.59 -7.26 6.82
CA ILE A 131 -2.41 -8.13 6.78
C ILE A 131 -2.26 -8.92 8.10
N ALA A 132 -2.40 -8.26 9.26
CA ALA A 132 -2.29 -8.90 10.55
C ALA A 132 -3.38 -9.97 10.75
N VAL A 133 -4.60 -9.73 10.28
CA VAL A 133 -5.67 -10.74 10.24
C VAL A 133 -5.25 -11.91 9.35
N ALA A 134 -4.85 -11.66 8.11
CA ALA A 134 -4.45 -12.71 7.17
C ALA A 134 -3.26 -13.54 7.70
N LEU A 135 -2.26 -12.91 8.32
CA LEU A 135 -1.11 -13.61 8.91
C LEU A 135 -1.48 -14.58 10.04
N ARG A 136 -2.54 -14.29 10.81
CA ARG A 136 -3.02 -15.20 11.88
C ARG A 136 -3.61 -16.49 11.32
N HIS A 137 -4.15 -16.45 10.10
CA HIS A 137 -4.84 -17.57 9.46
C HIS A 137 -4.01 -18.22 8.34
N ALA A 138 -2.94 -17.58 7.87
CA ALA A 138 -2.05 -18.14 6.86
C ALA A 138 -1.41 -19.44 7.35
N ARG A 139 -1.53 -20.51 6.55
CA ARG A 139 -0.90 -21.80 6.79
C ARG A 139 0.39 -21.91 5.98
N SER A 140 0.40 -21.37 4.77
CA SER A 140 1.55 -21.41 3.87
C SER A 140 2.66 -20.45 4.30
N ALA A 141 3.91 -20.90 4.16
CA ALA A 141 5.09 -20.06 4.37
C ALA A 141 5.20 -18.96 3.30
N ASP A 142 4.76 -19.25 2.08
CA ASP A 142 4.82 -18.31 0.96
C ASP A 142 3.85 -17.15 1.17
N VAL A 143 2.61 -17.45 1.57
CA VAL A 143 1.60 -16.43 1.92
C VAL A 143 2.10 -15.53 3.05
N LYS A 144 2.65 -16.12 4.12
CA LYS A 144 3.26 -15.35 5.23
C LYS A 144 4.38 -14.43 4.75
N THR A 145 5.18 -14.90 3.80
CA THR A 145 6.32 -14.14 3.26
C THR A 145 5.84 -12.97 2.41
N ARG A 146 4.86 -13.18 1.52
CA ARG A 146 4.22 -12.11 0.73
C ARG A 146 3.58 -11.05 1.62
N LEU A 147 2.76 -11.47 2.59
CA LEU A 147 2.09 -10.57 3.53
C LEU A 147 3.08 -9.70 4.32
N ARG A 148 4.19 -10.29 4.81
CA ARG A 148 5.25 -9.53 5.49
C ARG A 148 5.98 -8.57 4.56
N LEU A 149 6.15 -8.94 3.28
CA LEU A 149 6.74 -8.05 2.29
C LEU A 149 5.82 -6.84 2.02
N TYR A 150 4.51 -7.05 1.90
CA TYR A 150 3.54 -5.97 1.77
C TYR A 150 3.55 -5.04 2.98
N GLU A 151 3.55 -5.58 4.20
CA GLU A 151 3.63 -4.77 5.42
C GLU A 151 4.89 -3.88 5.43
N ARG A 152 6.06 -4.45 5.10
CA ARG A 152 7.32 -3.69 5.02
C ARG A 152 7.26 -2.60 3.96
N ARG A 153 6.68 -2.89 2.80
CA ARG A 153 6.52 -1.92 1.72
C ARG A 153 5.64 -0.76 2.17
N LEU A 154 4.50 -1.02 2.79
CA LEU A 154 3.59 0.01 3.32
C LEU A 154 4.26 0.87 4.40
N ASN A 155 4.99 0.24 5.33
CA ASN A 155 5.74 0.96 6.37
C ASN A 155 6.85 1.85 5.78
N THR A 156 7.49 1.42 4.70
CA THR A 156 8.48 2.25 3.99
C THR A 156 7.82 3.42 3.28
N LEU A 157 6.72 3.15 2.58
CA LEU A 157 5.98 4.12 1.80
C LEU A 157 5.49 5.29 2.67
N VAL A 158 4.86 5.02 3.82
CA VAL A 158 4.35 6.09 4.69
C VAL A 158 5.45 6.96 5.29
N VAL A 159 6.62 6.39 5.61
CA VAL A 159 7.76 7.14 6.15
C VAL A 159 8.32 8.08 5.08
N VAL A 160 8.49 7.59 3.86
CA VAL A 160 8.91 8.40 2.71
C VAL A 160 7.86 9.49 2.40
N ALA A 161 6.58 9.16 2.51
CA ALA A 161 5.49 10.11 2.31
C ALA A 161 5.56 11.27 3.31
N PHE A 162 5.73 10.98 4.61
CA PHE A 162 5.91 12.02 5.63
C PHE A 162 7.13 12.88 5.37
N ALA A 163 8.27 12.27 4.99
CA ALA A 163 9.48 13.01 4.66
C ALA A 163 9.23 13.98 3.50
N ARG A 164 8.68 13.50 2.38
CA ARG A 164 8.37 14.30 1.19
C ARG A 164 7.33 15.40 1.38
N ALA A 165 6.47 15.26 2.40
CA ALA A 165 5.53 16.30 2.81
C ALA A 165 6.15 17.33 3.78
N GLY A 166 7.45 17.23 4.07
CA GLY A 166 8.17 18.09 5.02
C GLY A 166 7.84 17.77 6.49
N MET A 167 7.20 16.64 6.77
CA MET A 167 6.74 16.24 8.11
C MET A 167 7.80 15.39 8.83
N LYS A 168 9.01 15.93 8.96
CA LYS A 168 10.21 15.20 9.40
C LYS A 168 10.06 14.54 10.77
N GLU A 169 9.43 15.21 11.74
CA GLU A 169 9.19 14.62 13.06
C GLU A 169 8.27 13.40 12.99
N ARG A 170 7.21 13.46 12.17
CA ARG A 170 6.33 12.30 11.95
C ARG A 170 7.05 11.21 11.17
N ALA A 171 7.87 11.56 10.18
CA ALA A 171 8.68 10.60 9.44
C ALA A 171 9.66 9.85 10.37
N ALA A 172 10.35 10.56 11.26
CA ALA A 172 11.25 9.98 12.25
C ALA A 172 10.50 9.10 13.25
N GLY A 173 9.36 9.57 13.77
CA GLY A 173 8.51 8.77 14.67
C GLY A 173 7.99 7.49 14.02
N ALA A 174 7.55 7.57 12.76
CA ALA A 174 7.11 6.42 11.98
C ALA A 174 8.27 5.46 11.63
N LEU A 175 9.46 5.99 11.32
CA LEU A 175 10.67 5.19 11.08
C LEU A 175 11.00 4.33 12.30
N ASP A 176 10.97 4.93 13.50
CA ASP A 176 11.25 4.20 14.73
C ASP A 176 10.15 3.20 15.07
N ALA A 177 8.87 3.62 14.96
CA ALA A 177 7.73 2.78 15.32
C ALA A 177 7.49 1.61 14.35
N ARG A 178 7.74 1.81 13.04
CA ARG A 178 7.35 0.86 11.98
C ARG A 178 8.53 0.14 11.33
N LEU A 179 9.75 0.66 11.47
CA LEU A 179 10.94 0.15 10.78
C LEU A 179 12.17 0.00 11.71
N GLY A 180 11.98 -0.05 13.04
CA GLY A 180 13.06 -0.13 14.03
C GLY A 180 14.13 -1.18 13.73
N ASP A 181 13.71 -2.38 13.32
CA ASP A 181 14.62 -3.50 12.99
C ASP A 181 14.81 -3.70 11.47
N HIS A 182 14.38 -2.74 10.64
CA HIS A 182 14.39 -2.89 9.19
C HIS A 182 15.80 -2.66 8.61
N PRO A 183 16.29 -3.50 7.67
CA PRO A 183 17.64 -3.34 7.10
C PRO A 183 17.82 -2.01 6.36
N GLN A 184 16.74 -1.42 5.83
CA GLN A 184 16.80 -0.12 5.14
C GLN A 184 16.63 1.07 6.08
N ARG A 185 16.48 0.87 7.40
CA ARG A 185 16.24 1.96 8.37
C ARG A 185 17.30 3.05 8.26
N ALA A 186 18.57 2.67 8.18
CA ALA A 186 19.67 3.62 8.07
C ALA A 186 19.62 4.46 6.78
N LEU A 187 19.26 3.84 5.65
CA LEU A 187 19.10 4.54 4.37
C LEU A 187 17.95 5.54 4.42
N ILE A 188 16.81 5.14 4.99
CA ILE A 188 15.64 6.01 5.11
C ILE A 188 15.90 7.15 6.12
N ALA A 189 16.62 6.88 7.21
CA ALA A 189 17.05 7.91 8.15
C ALA A 189 17.93 8.98 7.46
N ALA A 190 18.87 8.54 6.62
CA ALA A 190 19.72 9.44 5.85
C ALA A 190 18.90 10.27 4.84
N TYR A 191 17.92 9.66 4.18
CA TYR A 191 16.99 10.38 3.29
C TYR A 191 16.23 11.49 4.03
N ILE A 192 15.66 11.19 5.20
CA ILE A 192 14.93 12.17 6.02
C ILE A 192 15.82 13.35 6.43
N ALA A 193 17.09 13.09 6.75
CA ALA A 193 18.06 14.12 7.16
C ALA A 193 18.62 14.94 5.98
N GLY A 194 18.76 14.34 4.80
CA GLY A 194 19.37 14.95 3.63
C GLY A 194 18.56 16.09 2.99
N GLU A 195 17.23 16.07 3.11
CA GLU A 195 16.37 17.14 2.57
C GLU A 195 16.61 18.53 3.21
N ASP A 196 17.36 18.66 4.32
CA ASP A 196 17.73 19.98 4.89
C ASP A 196 19.00 20.59 4.29
N ALA A 197 19.78 19.82 3.52
CA ALA A 197 21.07 20.27 3.01
C ALA A 197 20.94 21.15 1.75
N ASP A 198 19.90 20.93 0.94
CA ASP A 198 19.70 21.64 -0.34
C ASP A 198 19.01 23.01 -0.18
N ASP A 199 18.38 23.29 0.97
CA ASP A 199 17.65 24.55 1.22
C ASP A 199 18.50 25.65 1.89
N LYS A 200 19.80 25.40 2.15
CA LYS A 200 20.69 26.37 2.83
C LYS A 200 21.57 27.23 1.93
N ASP A 201 21.47 27.07 0.60
CA ASP A 201 22.24 27.88 -0.35
C ASP A 201 21.48 29.15 -0.85
N GLY A 202 20.38 29.53 -0.20
CA GLY A 202 19.44 30.56 -0.68
C GLY A 202 19.40 31.91 0.05
N GLU A 203 20.18 32.12 1.12
CA GLU A 203 20.21 33.41 1.85
C GLU A 203 21.64 33.94 1.97
N ASP A 204 22.15 34.55 0.90
CA ASP A 204 23.19 35.58 0.99
C ASP A 204 22.61 36.91 0.47
N ASP A 205 21.94 37.62 1.38
CA ASP A 205 21.53 39.02 1.19
C ASP A 205 22.76 39.91 1.46
N GLY A 206 23.45 40.31 0.40
CA GLY A 206 24.66 41.13 0.49
C GLY A 206 24.92 41.96 -0.75
N GLY A 207 24.21 43.09 -0.89
CA GLY A 207 24.44 44.07 -1.94
C GLY A 207 25.90 44.55 -1.99
N GLY A 208 26.54 44.36 -3.13
CA GLY A 208 27.84 44.90 -3.48
C GLY A 208 27.94 45.04 -4.99
N VAL A 209 27.59 46.22 -5.49
CA VAL A 209 27.90 46.64 -6.87
C VAL A 209 29.41 46.61 -7.04
N LEU A 210 29.93 45.71 -7.87
CA LEU A 210 31.05 45.95 -8.77
C LEU A 210 30.94 45.01 -9.98
N GLU A 211 30.90 45.62 -11.16
CA GLU A 211 31.13 44.98 -12.46
C GLU A 211 32.52 44.33 -12.46
N GLU A 212 32.62 43.05 -12.83
CA GLU A 212 33.71 42.57 -13.69
C GLU A 212 33.38 41.18 -14.27
N GLU A 213 33.65 41.07 -15.56
CA GLU A 213 33.48 39.92 -16.45
C GLU A 213 34.30 38.67 -16.05
N ASP A 214 33.91 37.55 -16.66
CA ASP A 214 34.65 36.30 -16.87
C ASP A 214 34.79 35.33 -15.67
N ALA A 215 34.51 34.02 -15.74
CA ALA A 215 34.14 33.13 -16.82
C ALA A 215 33.43 31.89 -16.23
N VAL A 216 32.30 31.50 -16.81
CA VAL A 216 31.60 30.25 -16.51
C VAL A 216 32.14 29.16 -17.45
N PRO A 217 32.64 28.00 -16.97
CA PRO A 217 33.00 26.91 -17.86
C PRO A 217 31.73 26.35 -18.54
N PRO A 218 31.79 26.00 -19.83
CA PRO A 218 30.61 25.66 -20.60
C PRO A 218 29.98 24.34 -20.12
N ARG A 219 28.65 24.34 -20.03
CA ARG A 219 27.84 23.11 -19.97
C ARG A 219 28.14 22.23 -21.19
N PRO A 220 28.13 20.90 -21.05
CA PRO A 220 28.24 20.00 -22.20
C PRO A 220 27.07 20.27 -23.16
N THR A 221 27.42 20.51 -24.41
CA THR A 221 26.52 20.80 -25.52
C THR A 221 25.74 19.53 -25.86
N GLN A 222 24.43 19.54 -25.68
CA GLN A 222 23.56 18.65 -26.45
C GLN A 222 23.58 19.11 -27.91
N PRO A 223 23.89 18.24 -28.89
CA PRO A 223 23.74 18.62 -30.28
C PRO A 223 22.25 18.64 -30.64
N ALA A 224 21.77 19.81 -31.07
CA ALA A 224 20.48 19.96 -31.72
C ALA A 224 20.67 19.88 -33.24
N GLY A 225 19.93 18.97 -33.88
CA GLY A 225 19.50 19.13 -35.28
C GLY A 225 19.95 18.07 -36.28
N GLY A 226 19.03 17.17 -36.64
CA GLY A 226 19.03 16.41 -37.89
C GLY A 226 17.97 15.30 -37.84
N PRO A 227 17.07 15.16 -38.85
CA PRO A 227 16.04 14.12 -38.85
C PRO A 227 16.70 12.77 -39.18
N GLY A 228 17.21 12.12 -38.14
CA GLY A 228 17.75 10.77 -38.20
C GLY A 228 16.60 9.77 -38.16
N VAL A 229 16.44 9.07 -39.28
CA VAL A 229 15.72 7.80 -39.40
C VAL A 229 15.85 6.99 -38.11
N TYR A 230 14.74 6.71 -37.44
CA TYR A 230 14.69 5.64 -36.45
C TYR A 230 14.99 4.35 -37.22
N GLN A 231 16.22 3.85 -37.13
CA GLN A 231 16.42 2.43 -37.37
C GLN A 231 15.74 1.74 -36.20
N GLU A 232 14.57 1.16 -36.48
CA GLU A 232 14.07 0.05 -35.71
C GLU A 232 15.17 -1.02 -35.73
N GLU A 233 15.97 -1.07 -34.66
CA GLU A 233 16.66 -2.30 -34.31
C GLU A 233 15.54 -3.29 -33.95
N HIS A 234 15.08 -4.01 -34.98
CA HIS A 234 14.35 -5.24 -34.80
C HIS A 234 15.24 -6.17 -33.97
N PHE A 235 14.94 -6.29 -32.68
CA PHE A 235 15.36 -7.44 -31.90
C PHE A 235 14.59 -8.65 -32.46
N GLU A 236 15.17 -9.33 -33.44
CA GLU A 236 14.82 -10.72 -33.72
C GLU A 236 15.16 -11.53 -32.47
N PHE A 237 14.14 -11.84 -31.68
CA PHE A 237 14.24 -12.90 -30.69
C PHE A 237 14.38 -14.21 -31.47
N ASP A 238 15.61 -14.71 -31.59
CA ASP A 238 15.87 -16.07 -32.03
C ASP A 238 15.04 -17.01 -31.18
N SER A 239 14.01 -17.58 -31.83
CA SER A 239 13.06 -18.50 -31.23
C SER A 239 13.66 -19.90 -31.20
N GLU A 240 14.86 -20.04 -30.64
CA GLU A 240 15.40 -21.36 -30.34
C GLU A 240 14.83 -21.83 -28.99
N PRO A 241 14.35 -23.08 -28.88
CA PRO A 241 13.82 -23.59 -27.64
C PRO A 241 14.98 -23.76 -26.64
N HIS A 242 15.15 -22.78 -25.76
CA HIS A 242 16.02 -22.92 -24.60
C HIS A 242 15.51 -24.07 -23.74
N GLN A 243 16.25 -25.18 -23.75
CA GLN A 243 16.04 -26.26 -22.79
C GLN A 243 16.18 -25.67 -21.39
N PRO A 244 15.27 -26.03 -20.46
CA PRO A 244 15.41 -25.59 -19.06
C PRO A 244 16.76 -26.06 -18.52
N PRO A 245 17.42 -25.25 -17.67
CA PRO A 245 18.69 -25.64 -17.08
C PRO A 245 18.52 -26.96 -16.32
N LYS A 246 19.41 -27.91 -16.59
CA LYS A 246 19.47 -29.19 -15.86
C LYS A 246 19.53 -28.88 -14.36
N THR A 247 18.62 -29.49 -13.60
CA THR A 247 18.53 -29.37 -12.15
C THR A 247 19.86 -29.68 -11.48
N ALA A 248 20.16 -28.94 -10.40
CA ALA A 248 21.35 -29.14 -9.58
C ALA A 248 21.40 -30.58 -9.04
N GLY A 249 22.26 -31.43 -9.62
CA GLY A 249 22.35 -32.83 -9.24
C GLY A 249 23.39 -33.68 -9.99
N GLU A 250 23.85 -33.27 -11.18
CA GLU A 250 24.82 -34.05 -11.95
C GLU A 250 26.07 -33.22 -12.26
N LEU A 251 27.02 -33.23 -11.32
CA LEU A 251 28.42 -32.93 -11.62
C LEU A 251 29.03 -34.18 -12.25
N GLU A 252 29.03 -34.25 -13.57
CA GLU A 252 29.87 -35.21 -14.31
C GLU A 252 31.34 -34.84 -14.11
N LEU A 253 32.04 -35.60 -13.28
CA LEU A 253 33.50 -35.53 -13.19
C LEU A 253 34.09 -36.16 -14.46
N PRO A 254 35.03 -35.49 -15.17
CA PRO A 254 35.67 -36.09 -16.33
C PRO A 254 36.45 -37.34 -15.91
N ALA A 255 36.12 -38.44 -16.57
CA ALA A 255 36.83 -39.70 -16.43
C ALA A 255 38.32 -39.53 -16.76
N SER A 256 39.14 -40.16 -15.94
CA SER A 256 40.59 -40.23 -15.97
C SER A 256 41.15 -40.49 -17.38
N VAL A 257 42.08 -39.65 -17.82
CA VAL A 257 42.95 -39.94 -18.97
C VAL A 257 44.21 -40.65 -18.44
N PRO A 258 44.62 -41.80 -19.01
CA PRO A 258 45.90 -42.42 -18.69
C PRO A 258 47.10 -41.62 -19.19
#